data_AF-A0A8J2IRJ9-F1
#
_entry.id   AF-A0A8J2IRJ9-F1
#
_cell.length_a   1.000
_cell.length_b   1.000
_cell.length_c   1.000
_cell.angle_alpha   90.00
_cell.angle_beta   90.00
_cell.angle_gamma   90.00
#
_symmetry.space_group_name_H-M   'P 1'
#
loop_
_entity.id
_entity.type
_entity.pdbx_description
1 polymer ?
#
loop_
_entity_poly.entity_id
_entity_poly.type
_entity_poly.pdbx_seq_one_letter_code
_entity_poly.pdbx_strand_id
1 'polypeptide(L)'
;MAPKNLFRFGSDLWDPSSRFATSWLLNPWLLFAARALISLYAFVTRFFIIGWQCTHDSLGGCKDVERSFSYFTILTYWGIAFYFAVAALHTVTYAIRGRSLLDSLPRPLQALHSLFYSTIVTYPFLVTIVYWVVLYKGPWFPSQFNAWSNVSQHGLNSLFALFEIFIPRTNPPPWIHIVWLIFILALYLGLAYLTAATQGFYVYNFLDHNDVGGRGIVAGYIFGILVAIIIIFCLVWCIIWVRRWLTETKLGMDGKFASQPADTNDVELASGNKYATGNRHEAQERVY
;
A
#
# COMPACT_ATOMS: atom_id res chain seq x y z
N MET A 1 20.05 -26.68 9.10
CA MET A 1 20.49 -25.35 9.58
C MET A 1 19.35 -24.73 10.36
N ALA A 2 19.53 -24.44 11.65
CA ALA A 2 18.54 -23.72 12.43
C ALA A 2 18.30 -22.32 11.82
N PRO A 3 17.05 -21.83 11.74
CA PRO A 3 16.80 -20.49 11.26
C PRO A 3 17.47 -19.50 12.22
N LYS A 4 18.51 -18.81 11.75
CA LYS A 4 19.12 -17.70 12.50
C LYS A 4 18.02 -16.66 12.77
N ASN A 5 17.69 -16.46 14.05
CA ASN A 5 16.80 -15.45 14.62
C ASN A 5 15.78 -14.83 13.65
N LEU A 6 14.59 -15.44 13.55
CA LEU A 6 13.46 -14.99 12.72
C LEU A 6 13.05 -13.52 12.90
N PHE A 7 13.44 -12.88 14.01
CA PHE A 7 13.08 -11.50 14.35
C PHE A 7 14.25 -10.50 14.25
N ARG A 8 15.44 -10.92 13.80
CA ARG A 8 16.58 -10.01 13.66
C ARG A 8 16.50 -9.27 12.32
N PHE A 9 16.61 -7.94 12.35
CA PHE A 9 16.74 -7.13 11.15
C PHE A 9 18.07 -7.43 10.43
N GLY A 10 18.02 -7.53 9.10
CA GLY A 10 19.22 -7.68 8.27
C GLY A 10 20.12 -6.43 8.30
N SER A 11 21.42 -6.65 8.09
CA SER A 11 22.42 -5.58 7.94
C SER A 11 22.56 -5.09 6.50
N ASP A 12 22.15 -5.89 5.52
CA ASP A 12 22.32 -5.62 4.09
C ASP A 12 21.42 -4.51 3.59
N LEU A 13 21.79 -3.83 2.50
CA LEU A 13 21.02 -2.71 1.94
C LEU A 13 19.53 -3.09 1.79
N TRP A 14 18.62 -2.28 2.36
CA TRP A 14 17.19 -2.61 2.49
C TRP A 14 16.48 -2.80 1.15
N ASP A 15 16.62 -1.82 0.27
CA ASP A 15 16.02 -1.82 -1.06
C ASP A 15 17.10 -1.40 -2.07
N PRO A 16 18.01 -2.31 -2.44
CA PRO A 16 19.21 -1.97 -3.20
C PRO A 16 18.95 -1.40 -4.59
N SER A 17 17.72 -1.51 -5.08
CA SER A 17 17.31 -1.00 -6.39
C SER A 17 16.17 0.03 -6.30
N SER A 18 15.83 0.53 -5.12
CA SER A 18 14.76 1.53 -4.91
C SER A 18 13.39 1.13 -5.47
N ARG A 19 13.02 -0.14 -5.34
CA ARG A 19 11.75 -0.72 -5.83
C ARG A 19 10.51 -0.05 -5.24
N PHE A 20 10.57 0.42 -4.00
CA PHE A 20 9.44 1.18 -3.42
C PHE A 20 9.25 2.55 -4.08
N ALA A 21 10.30 3.13 -4.67
CA ALA A 21 10.30 4.48 -5.22
C ALA A 21 10.35 4.54 -6.77
N THR A 22 10.24 3.40 -7.44
CA THR A 22 10.37 3.29 -8.91
C THR A 22 9.27 2.43 -9.52
N SER A 23 9.06 2.58 -10.82
CA SER A 23 8.07 1.83 -11.61
C SER A 23 8.73 1.28 -12.87
N TRP A 24 8.19 0.17 -13.39
CA TRP A 24 8.58 -0.36 -14.71
C TRP A 24 8.01 0.48 -15.86
N LEU A 25 6.92 1.22 -15.61
CA LEU A 25 6.18 1.99 -16.60
C LEU A 25 6.40 3.51 -16.44
N LEU A 26 6.24 4.04 -15.23
CA LEU A 26 6.27 5.48 -14.96
C LEU A 26 7.65 5.93 -14.49
N ASN A 27 8.12 7.08 -14.99
CA ASN A 27 9.30 7.73 -14.39
C ASN A 27 9.01 8.19 -12.94
N PRO A 28 10.04 8.44 -12.10
CA PRO A 28 9.83 8.78 -10.70
C PRO A 28 8.93 10.00 -10.46
N TRP A 29 8.97 11.01 -11.33
CA TRP A 29 8.11 12.20 -11.21
C TRP A 29 6.64 11.88 -11.46
N LEU A 30 6.34 11.06 -12.47
CA LEU A 30 4.97 10.61 -12.75
C LEU A 30 4.45 9.67 -11.67
N LEU A 31 5.30 8.77 -11.15
CA LEU A 31 4.95 7.90 -10.03
C LEU A 31 4.65 8.73 -8.76
N PHE A 32 5.46 9.74 -8.49
CA PHE A 32 5.22 10.69 -7.41
C PHE A 32 3.88 11.41 -7.60
N ALA A 33 3.64 12.00 -8.78
CA ALA A 33 2.42 12.74 -9.06
C ALA A 33 1.16 11.86 -8.91
N ALA A 34 1.20 10.62 -9.40
CA ALA A 34 0.10 9.67 -9.26
C ALA A 34 -0.18 9.32 -7.79
N ARG A 35 0.87 9.02 -7.01
CA ARG A 35 0.73 8.72 -5.57
C ARG A 35 0.22 9.94 -4.79
N ALA A 36 0.74 11.12 -5.08
CA ALA A 36 0.31 12.37 -4.46
C ALA A 36 -1.16 12.69 -4.80
N LEU A 37 -1.60 12.45 -6.04
CA LEU A 37 -2.98 12.65 -6.46
C LEU A 37 -3.94 11.68 -5.76
N ILE A 38 -3.58 10.39 -5.66
CA ILE A 38 -4.37 9.40 -4.91
C ILE A 38 -4.47 9.80 -3.44
N SER A 39 -3.34 10.17 -2.83
CA SER A 39 -3.30 10.67 -1.45
C SER A 39 -4.22 11.87 -1.26
N LEU A 40 -4.09 12.89 -2.11
CA LEU A 40 -4.89 14.11 -2.05
C LEU A 40 -6.37 13.79 -2.16
N TYR A 41 -6.76 12.97 -3.15
CA TYR A 41 -8.14 12.56 -3.33
C TYR A 41 -8.69 11.81 -2.10
N ALA A 42 -7.92 10.88 -1.53
CA ALA A 42 -8.34 10.12 -0.36
C ALA A 42 -8.53 11.01 0.89
N PHE A 43 -7.60 11.94 1.15
CA PHE A 43 -7.76 12.93 2.23
C PHE A 43 -8.94 13.86 1.99
N VAL A 44 -9.08 14.43 0.79
CA VAL A 44 -10.21 15.29 0.42
C VAL A 44 -11.53 14.55 0.63
N THR A 45 -11.62 13.30 0.17
CA THR A 45 -12.80 12.45 0.39
C THR A 45 -13.11 12.31 1.88
N ARG A 46 -12.13 11.99 2.72
CA ARG A 46 -12.35 11.81 4.17
C ARG A 46 -12.75 13.10 4.86
N PHE A 47 -12.05 14.19 4.62
CA PHE A 47 -12.36 15.48 5.24
C PHE A 47 -13.71 16.03 4.75
N PHE A 48 -14.03 15.85 3.47
CA PHE A 48 -15.34 16.24 2.94
C PHE A 48 -16.47 15.43 3.57
N ILE A 49 -16.34 14.10 3.68
CA ILE A 49 -17.36 13.26 4.33
C ILE A 49 -17.56 13.66 5.79
N ILE A 50 -16.46 13.91 6.53
CA ILE A 50 -16.50 14.41 7.92
C ILE A 50 -17.29 15.72 8.00
N GLY A 51 -16.91 16.72 7.20
CA GLY A 51 -17.54 18.04 7.23
C GLY A 51 -19.00 18.00 6.78
N TRP A 52 -19.30 17.26 5.70
CA TRP A 52 -20.65 17.13 5.16
C TRP A 52 -21.58 16.40 6.13
N GLN A 53 -21.17 15.27 6.70
CA GLN A 53 -22.01 14.50 7.62
C GLN A 53 -22.26 15.26 8.91
N CYS A 54 -21.27 16.00 9.42
CA CYS A 54 -21.42 16.86 10.59
C CYS A 54 -22.45 17.99 10.42
N THR A 55 -22.69 18.46 9.20
CA THR A 55 -23.67 19.53 8.92
C THR A 55 -25.05 18.99 8.51
N HIS A 56 -25.22 17.66 8.47
CA HIS A 56 -26.46 17.00 8.03
C HIS A 56 -26.91 15.96 9.06
N ASP A 57 -27.72 16.38 10.03
CA ASP A 57 -28.28 15.50 11.07
C ASP A 57 -29.09 14.32 10.49
N SER A 58 -29.71 14.50 9.33
CA SER A 58 -30.43 13.44 8.61
C SER A 58 -29.52 12.30 8.13
N LEU A 59 -28.20 12.52 8.10
CA LEU A 59 -27.17 11.52 7.79
C LEU A 59 -26.46 11.00 9.04
N GLY A 60 -27.00 11.26 10.25
CA GLY A 60 -26.44 10.85 11.53
C GLY A 60 -25.60 11.91 12.25
N GLY A 61 -25.32 13.04 11.59
CA GLY A 61 -24.62 14.17 12.19
C GLY A 61 -23.17 13.85 12.59
N CYS A 62 -22.57 14.72 13.42
CA CYS A 62 -21.20 14.51 13.90
C CYS A 62 -21.02 13.22 14.74
N LYS A 63 -22.09 12.71 15.36
CA LYS A 63 -22.02 11.50 16.17
C LYS A 63 -21.60 10.27 15.35
N ASP A 64 -22.10 10.14 14.13
CA ASP A 64 -21.69 9.03 13.25
C ASP A 64 -20.28 9.21 12.72
N VAL A 65 -19.82 10.47 12.58
CA VAL A 65 -18.43 10.77 12.25
C VAL A 65 -17.48 10.31 13.35
N GLU A 66 -17.78 10.58 14.61
CA GLU A 66 -16.99 10.09 15.77
C GLU A 66 -16.93 8.57 15.78
N ARG A 67 -18.07 7.92 15.55
CA ARG A 67 -18.17 6.45 15.48
C ARG A 67 -17.44 5.85 14.28
N SER A 68 -17.25 6.62 13.19
CA SER A 68 -16.65 6.14 11.95
C SER A 68 -15.24 5.56 12.14
N PHE A 69 -14.48 6.01 13.16
CA PHE A 69 -13.16 5.46 13.49
C PHE A 69 -13.20 4.05 14.07
N SER A 70 -14.37 3.53 14.44
CA SER A 70 -14.54 2.13 14.86
C SER A 70 -14.67 1.16 13.68
N TYR A 71 -14.86 1.67 12.45
CA TYR A 71 -15.08 0.84 11.26
C TYR A 71 -13.76 0.51 10.55
N PHE A 72 -13.45 -0.77 10.38
CA PHE A 72 -12.24 -1.20 9.66
C PHE A 72 -12.20 -0.69 8.23
N THR A 73 -13.37 -0.62 7.57
CA THR A 73 -13.49 -0.10 6.21
C THR A 73 -13.04 1.36 6.11
N ILE A 74 -13.34 2.18 7.12
CA ILE A 74 -12.93 3.58 7.22
C ILE A 74 -11.45 3.69 7.61
N LEU A 75 -10.99 2.89 8.58
CA LEU A 75 -9.59 2.82 8.97
C LEU A 75 -8.69 2.39 7.80
N THR A 76 -9.14 1.46 6.96
CA THR A 76 -8.44 1.03 5.74
C THR A 76 -8.29 2.18 4.76
N TYR A 77 -9.33 3.01 4.59
CA TYR A 77 -9.27 4.16 3.68
C TYR A 77 -8.37 5.29 4.21
N TRP A 78 -8.34 5.51 5.54
CA TRP A 78 -7.30 6.35 6.16
C TRP A 78 -5.90 5.77 5.93
N GLY A 79 -5.74 4.46 6.07
CA GLY A 79 -4.50 3.76 5.75
C GLY A 79 -4.03 4.04 4.33
N ILE A 80 -4.93 3.99 3.35
CA ILE A 80 -4.65 4.38 1.95
C ILE A 80 -4.15 5.82 1.88
N ALA A 81 -4.89 6.78 2.46
CA ALA A 81 -4.51 8.20 2.40
C ALA A 81 -3.09 8.43 2.94
N PHE A 82 -2.78 7.89 4.12
CA PHE A 82 -1.46 8.03 4.73
C PHE A 82 -0.37 7.24 3.98
N TYR A 83 -0.65 6.03 3.51
CA TYR A 83 0.32 5.25 2.75
C TYR A 83 0.74 5.98 1.49
N PHE A 84 -0.22 6.48 0.71
CA PHE A 84 0.08 7.17 -0.54
C PHE A 84 0.83 8.48 -0.31
N ALA A 85 0.58 9.19 0.79
CA ALA A 85 1.38 10.35 1.19
C ALA A 85 2.84 9.96 1.47
N VAL A 86 3.06 8.93 2.27
CA VAL A 86 4.41 8.44 2.64
C VAL A 86 5.13 7.87 1.40
N ALA A 87 4.44 7.10 0.57
CA ALA A 87 4.98 6.57 -0.67
C ALA A 87 5.33 7.69 -1.67
N ALA A 88 4.50 8.74 -1.79
CA ALA A 88 4.80 9.92 -2.57
C ALA A 88 6.07 10.62 -2.06
N LEU A 89 6.22 10.77 -0.73
CA LEU A 89 7.42 11.35 -0.11
C LEU A 89 8.68 10.53 -0.41
N HIS A 90 8.61 9.20 -0.29
CA HIS A 90 9.70 8.29 -0.66
C HIS A 90 10.05 8.37 -2.15
N THR A 91 9.06 8.61 -3.01
CA THR A 91 9.24 8.72 -4.46
C THR A 91 9.86 10.06 -4.86
N VAL A 92 9.38 11.18 -4.32
CA VAL A 92 9.91 12.51 -4.66
C VAL A 92 11.33 12.71 -4.14
N THR A 93 11.63 12.18 -2.94
CA THR A 93 13.00 12.22 -2.40
C THR A 93 13.96 11.42 -3.26
N TYR A 94 13.53 10.25 -3.75
CA TYR A 94 14.27 9.48 -4.75
C TYR A 94 14.43 10.23 -6.08
N ALA A 95 13.37 10.87 -6.59
CA ALA A 95 13.41 11.63 -7.83
C ALA A 95 14.40 12.82 -7.77
N ILE A 96 14.53 13.46 -6.61
CA ILE A 96 15.43 14.61 -6.41
C ILE A 96 16.87 14.16 -6.16
N ARG A 97 17.08 13.12 -5.34
CA ARG A 97 18.40 12.78 -4.79
C ARG A 97 19.02 11.50 -5.34
N GLY A 98 18.28 10.73 -6.14
CA GLY A 98 18.66 9.36 -6.51
C GLY A 98 18.58 8.34 -5.37
N ARG A 99 18.19 8.75 -4.15
CA ARG A 99 18.03 7.88 -2.98
C ARG A 99 16.74 8.22 -2.23
N SER A 100 15.97 7.19 -1.86
CA SER A 100 14.69 7.39 -1.18
C SER A 100 14.89 7.79 0.28
N LEU A 101 13.99 8.60 0.84
CA LEU A 101 13.93 8.83 2.29
C LEU A 101 13.84 7.51 3.07
N LEU A 102 13.14 6.50 2.52
CA LEU A 102 13.02 5.18 3.14
C LEU A 102 14.40 4.55 3.43
N ASP A 103 15.37 4.74 2.52
CA ASP A 103 16.72 4.19 2.64
C ASP A 103 17.56 4.85 3.75
N SER A 104 17.10 5.98 4.28
CA SER A 104 17.72 6.69 5.40
C SER A 104 17.06 6.41 6.75
N LEU A 105 15.88 5.79 6.75
CA LEU A 105 15.17 5.44 7.98
C LEU A 105 15.81 4.23 8.68
N PRO A 106 15.71 4.12 10.02
CA PRO A 106 16.15 2.94 10.74
C PRO A 106 15.34 1.69 10.31
N ARG A 107 15.96 0.51 10.43
CA ARG A 107 15.39 -0.79 9.99
C ARG A 107 13.95 -1.07 10.43
N PRO A 108 13.54 -0.76 11.68
CA PRO A 108 12.15 -0.97 12.08
C PRO A 108 11.17 -0.15 11.25
N LEU A 109 11.48 1.11 10.93
CA LEU A 109 10.60 1.96 10.12
C LEU A 109 10.57 1.50 8.66
N GLN A 110 11.69 0.97 8.14
CA GLN A 110 11.74 0.36 6.82
C GLN A 110 10.84 -0.89 6.74
N ALA A 111 10.95 -1.77 7.74
CA ALA A 111 10.10 -2.95 7.85
C ALA A 111 8.63 -2.59 8.03
N LEU A 112 8.32 -1.58 8.85
CA LEU A 112 6.97 -1.07 9.02
C LEU A 112 6.41 -0.48 7.72
N HIS A 113 7.20 0.21 6.90
CA HIS A 113 6.75 0.68 5.59
C HIS A 113 6.42 -0.49 4.65
N SER A 114 7.23 -1.55 4.65
CA SER A 114 6.95 -2.76 3.87
C SER A 114 5.71 -3.52 4.36
N LEU A 115 5.48 -3.57 5.66
CA LEU A 115 4.23 -4.06 6.23
C LEU A 115 3.06 -3.14 5.85
N PHE A 116 3.25 -1.82 5.89
CA PHE A 116 2.23 -0.85 5.50
C PHE A 116 1.83 -1.05 4.03
N TYR A 117 2.79 -1.18 3.11
CA TYR A 117 2.54 -1.59 1.73
C TYR A 117 1.67 -2.86 1.64
N SER A 118 1.99 -3.87 2.44
CA SER A 118 1.27 -5.15 2.43
C SER A 118 -0.19 -5.00 2.88
N THR A 119 -0.46 -4.10 3.84
CA THR A 119 -1.84 -3.76 4.23
C THR A 119 -2.59 -3.13 3.06
N ILE A 120 -1.97 -2.24 2.29
CA ILE A 120 -2.59 -1.53 1.16
C ILE A 120 -2.84 -2.42 -0.04
N VAL A 121 -1.96 -3.38 -0.33
CA VAL A 121 -2.21 -4.31 -1.43
C VAL A 121 -3.13 -5.47 -1.04
N THR A 122 -3.56 -5.58 0.23
CA THR A 122 -4.37 -6.72 0.70
C THR A 122 -5.72 -6.31 1.29
N TYR A 123 -5.77 -5.44 2.31
CA TYR A 123 -7.02 -5.08 3.00
C TYR A 123 -8.07 -4.39 2.14
N PRO A 124 -7.73 -3.54 1.16
CA PRO A 124 -8.75 -2.90 0.35
C PRO A 124 -9.65 -3.89 -0.38
N PHE A 125 -9.12 -5.01 -0.88
CA PHE A 125 -9.93 -6.05 -1.50
C PHE A 125 -10.86 -6.74 -0.49
N LEU A 126 -10.37 -7.02 0.72
CA LEU A 126 -11.20 -7.56 1.79
C LEU A 126 -12.35 -6.60 2.12
N VAL A 127 -12.04 -5.31 2.26
CA VAL A 127 -13.03 -4.25 2.52
C VAL A 127 -14.06 -4.17 1.41
N THR A 128 -13.63 -4.16 0.14
CA THR A 128 -14.55 -4.12 -1.01
C THR A 128 -15.46 -5.34 -1.01
N ILE A 129 -14.92 -6.55 -0.84
CA ILE A 129 -15.72 -7.78 -0.82
C ILE A 129 -16.71 -7.75 0.34
N VAL A 130 -16.26 -7.48 1.57
CA VAL A 130 -17.14 -7.46 2.75
C VAL A 130 -18.20 -6.37 2.62
N TYR A 131 -17.83 -5.18 2.16
CA TYR A 131 -18.79 -4.10 1.99
C TYR A 131 -19.88 -4.46 0.97
N TRP A 132 -19.50 -4.87 -0.24
CA TRP A 132 -20.47 -5.08 -1.33
C TRP A 132 -21.23 -6.40 -1.24
N VAL A 133 -20.65 -7.44 -0.62
CA VAL A 133 -21.28 -8.77 -0.51
C VAL A 133 -22.02 -8.94 0.81
N VAL A 134 -21.53 -8.37 1.91
CA VAL A 134 -22.06 -8.63 3.26
C VAL A 134 -22.82 -7.45 3.84
N LEU A 135 -22.28 -6.23 3.71
CA LEU A 135 -22.82 -5.05 4.39
C LEU A 135 -23.89 -4.31 3.58
N TYR A 136 -23.67 -4.15 2.28
CA TYR A 136 -24.58 -3.43 1.41
C TYR A 136 -25.87 -4.23 1.18
N LYS A 137 -27.02 -3.61 1.46
CA LYS A 137 -28.34 -4.18 1.21
C LYS A 137 -29.21 -3.14 0.50
N GLY A 138 -29.78 -3.51 -0.65
CA GLY A 138 -30.79 -2.72 -1.34
C GLY A 138 -30.40 -2.28 -2.76
N PRO A 139 -31.28 -1.52 -3.45
CA PRO A 139 -30.98 -0.93 -4.75
C PRO A 139 -29.95 0.20 -4.62
N TRP A 140 -29.46 0.68 -5.77
CA TRP A 140 -28.48 1.78 -5.83
C TRP A 140 -28.91 2.99 -4.98
N PHE A 141 -27.92 3.69 -4.42
CA PHE A 141 -28.16 4.75 -3.44
C PHE A 141 -29.09 5.85 -3.98
N PRO A 142 -30.13 6.24 -3.22
CA PRO A 142 -31.05 7.30 -3.63
C PRO A 142 -30.42 8.70 -3.54
N SER A 143 -29.36 8.86 -2.74
CA SER A 143 -28.61 10.11 -2.59
C SER A 143 -27.27 10.01 -3.31
N GLN A 144 -26.93 11.06 -4.08
CA GLN A 144 -25.62 11.19 -4.74
C GLN A 144 -24.48 11.18 -3.73
N PHE A 145 -24.65 11.79 -2.56
CA PHE A 145 -23.64 11.78 -1.50
C PHE A 145 -23.35 10.36 -1.02
N ASN A 146 -24.39 9.56 -0.78
CA ASN A 146 -24.23 8.17 -0.34
C ASN A 146 -23.60 7.31 -1.44
N ALA A 147 -23.99 7.50 -2.70
CA ALA A 147 -23.35 6.81 -3.82
C ALA A 147 -21.86 7.13 -3.88
N TRP A 148 -21.52 8.42 -3.94
CA TRP A 148 -20.15 8.88 -4.06
C TRP A 148 -19.29 8.48 -2.87
N SER A 149 -19.76 8.65 -1.63
CA SER A 149 -18.98 8.35 -0.44
C SER A 149 -18.68 6.86 -0.29
N ASN A 150 -19.63 5.99 -0.63
CA ASN A 150 -19.43 4.53 -0.57
C ASN A 150 -18.57 4.03 -1.73
N VAL A 151 -18.79 4.51 -2.97
CA VAL A 151 -17.92 4.18 -4.10
C VAL A 151 -16.48 4.62 -3.83
N SER A 152 -16.28 5.83 -3.29
CA SER A 152 -14.94 6.34 -3.01
C SER A 152 -14.22 5.47 -1.96
N GLN A 153 -14.88 5.15 -0.86
CA GLN A 153 -14.21 4.47 0.26
C GLN A 153 -14.16 2.94 0.14
N HIS A 154 -15.10 2.34 -0.59
CA HIS A 154 -15.28 0.89 -0.63
C HIS A 154 -15.16 0.31 -2.05
N GLY A 155 -15.11 1.16 -3.08
CA GLY A 155 -14.77 0.78 -4.46
C GLY A 155 -13.37 1.24 -4.86
N LEU A 156 -13.10 2.55 -4.77
CA LEU A 156 -11.81 3.10 -5.22
C LEU A 156 -10.64 2.67 -4.33
N ASN A 157 -10.88 2.24 -3.09
CA ASN A 157 -9.84 1.66 -2.25
C ASN A 157 -9.12 0.48 -2.96
N SER A 158 -9.87 -0.42 -3.60
CA SER A 158 -9.32 -1.53 -4.38
C SER A 158 -8.66 -1.05 -5.67
N LEU A 159 -9.17 -0.01 -6.32
CA LEU A 159 -8.49 0.61 -7.48
C LEU A 159 -7.13 1.16 -7.09
N PHE A 160 -7.03 1.83 -5.95
CA PHE A 160 -5.75 2.35 -5.43
C PHE A 160 -4.80 1.21 -5.03
N ALA A 161 -5.31 0.11 -4.47
CA ALA A 161 -4.50 -1.08 -4.25
C ALA A 161 -3.97 -1.67 -5.56
N LEU A 162 -4.80 -1.76 -6.61
CA LEU A 162 -4.40 -2.24 -7.93
C LEU A 162 -3.30 -1.37 -8.54
N PHE A 163 -3.35 -0.05 -8.35
CA PHE A 163 -2.26 0.84 -8.77
C PHE A 163 -0.91 0.41 -8.16
N GLU A 164 -0.85 0.17 -6.84
CA GLU A 164 0.38 -0.25 -6.15
C GLU A 164 0.81 -1.70 -6.45
N ILE A 165 -0.11 -2.54 -6.93
CA ILE A 165 0.18 -3.90 -7.40
C ILE A 165 0.81 -3.87 -8.79
N PHE A 166 0.23 -3.09 -9.70
CA PHE A 166 0.60 -3.14 -11.11
C PHE A 166 1.67 -2.15 -11.51
N ILE A 167 1.77 -0.96 -10.92
CA ILE A 167 2.62 0.12 -11.45
C ILE A 167 4.03 0.16 -10.83
N PRO A 168 4.23 0.23 -9.50
CA PRO A 168 5.57 0.29 -8.90
C PRO A 168 6.35 -1.02 -9.11
N ARG A 169 7.67 -1.02 -8.88
CA ARG A 169 8.54 -2.23 -8.95
C ARG A 169 8.63 -3.00 -7.63
N THR A 170 7.74 -2.73 -6.70
CA THR A 170 7.67 -3.43 -5.41
C THR A 170 7.65 -4.94 -5.58
N ASN A 171 8.38 -5.63 -4.71
CA ASN A 171 8.42 -7.07 -4.66
C ASN A 171 7.14 -7.64 -4.02
N PRO A 172 6.83 -8.93 -4.26
CA PRO A 172 5.79 -9.61 -3.51
C PRO A 172 6.03 -9.47 -2.01
N PRO A 173 4.99 -9.20 -1.21
CA PRO A 173 5.09 -9.10 0.24
C PRO A 173 5.82 -10.32 0.84
N PRO A 174 6.72 -10.13 1.82
CA PRO A 174 7.26 -11.22 2.62
C PRO A 174 6.15 -12.07 3.23
N TRP A 175 6.29 -13.40 3.19
CA TRP A 175 5.27 -14.33 3.71
C TRP A 175 4.94 -14.10 5.19
N ILE A 176 5.91 -13.66 6.00
CA ILE A 176 5.67 -13.34 7.42
C ILE A 176 4.63 -12.20 7.61
N HIS A 177 4.41 -11.36 6.59
CA HIS A 177 3.40 -10.31 6.66
C HIS A 177 1.99 -10.86 6.79
N ILE A 178 1.70 -12.09 6.33
CA ILE A 178 0.38 -12.69 6.54
C ILE A 178 0.04 -12.81 8.03
N VAL A 179 1.03 -13.15 8.87
CA VAL A 179 0.87 -13.24 10.32
C VAL A 179 0.57 -11.87 10.92
N TRP A 180 1.30 -10.84 10.46
CA TRP A 180 1.08 -9.46 10.91
C TRP A 180 -0.26 -8.89 10.45
N LEU A 181 -0.72 -9.22 9.25
CA LEU A 181 -2.03 -8.83 8.76
C LEU A 181 -3.15 -9.48 9.60
N ILE A 182 -3.02 -10.78 9.89
CA ILE A 182 -3.95 -11.48 10.78
C ILE A 182 -3.94 -10.86 12.18
N PHE A 183 -2.75 -10.54 12.71
CA PHE A 183 -2.61 -9.89 14.01
C PHE A 183 -3.30 -8.52 14.05
N ILE A 184 -3.12 -7.68 13.03
CA ILE A 184 -3.79 -6.37 12.93
C ILE A 184 -5.32 -6.55 12.85
N LEU A 185 -5.82 -7.54 12.10
CA LEU A 185 -7.25 -7.86 12.08
C LEU A 185 -7.77 -8.34 13.44
N ALA A 186 -6.97 -9.11 14.19
CA ALA A 186 -7.34 -9.53 15.54
C ALA A 186 -7.38 -8.33 16.51
N LEU A 187 -6.43 -7.39 16.41
CA LEU A 187 -6.48 -6.13 17.14
C LEU A 187 -7.73 -5.32 16.78
N TYR A 188 -8.07 -5.26 15.49
CA TYR A 188 -9.31 -4.62 15.04
C TYR A 188 -10.56 -5.30 15.62
N LEU A 189 -10.61 -6.64 15.64
CA LEU A 189 -11.73 -7.36 16.26
C LEU A 189 -11.87 -7.00 17.74
N GLY A 190 -10.74 -6.88 18.46
CA GLY A 190 -10.70 -6.37 19.82
C GLY A 190 -11.27 -4.95 19.93
N LEU A 191 -10.88 -4.04 19.03
CA LEU A 191 -11.46 -2.69 18.96
C LEU A 191 -12.97 -2.72 18.70
N ALA A 192 -13.46 -3.57 17.80
CA ALA A 192 -14.89 -3.67 17.50
C ALA A 192 -15.73 -4.09 18.72
N TYR A 193 -15.24 -5.05 19.51
CA TYR A 193 -15.89 -5.44 20.77
C TYR A 193 -15.70 -4.40 21.88
N LEU A 194 -14.59 -3.66 21.90
CA LEU A 194 -14.42 -2.52 22.80
C LEU A 194 -15.46 -1.43 22.48
N THR A 195 -15.69 -1.12 21.19
CA THR A 195 -16.76 -0.21 20.77
C THR A 195 -18.13 -0.70 21.21
N ALA A 196 -18.42 -2.00 21.08
CA ALA A 196 -19.67 -2.57 21.58
C ALA A 196 -19.83 -2.37 23.10
N ALA A 197 -18.77 -2.63 23.87
CA ALA A 197 -18.80 -2.50 25.33
C ALA A 197 -18.89 -1.04 25.81
N THR A 198 -18.28 -0.10 25.09
CA THR A 198 -18.15 1.31 25.54
C THR A 198 -19.13 2.27 24.88
N GLN A 199 -19.58 1.99 23.66
CA GLN A 199 -20.48 2.84 22.88
C GLN A 199 -21.86 2.21 22.66
N GLY A 200 -22.06 0.96 23.09
CA GLY A 200 -23.36 0.29 23.11
C GLY A 200 -23.88 -0.16 21.73
N PHE A 201 -23.01 -0.32 20.73
CA PHE A 201 -23.40 -0.84 19.41
C PHE A 201 -22.29 -1.70 18.78
N TYR A 202 -22.68 -2.68 17.97
CA TYR A 202 -21.74 -3.43 17.14
C TYR A 202 -21.45 -2.68 15.85
N VAL A 203 -20.16 -2.54 15.53
CA VAL A 203 -19.70 -1.91 14.28
C VAL A 203 -20.23 -2.64 13.05
N TYR A 204 -20.35 -3.97 13.15
CA TYR A 204 -20.98 -4.80 12.13
C TYR A 204 -21.99 -5.72 12.77
N ASN A 205 -23.19 -5.74 12.20
CA ASN A 205 -24.29 -6.63 12.62
C ASN A 205 -23.86 -8.09 12.74
N PHE A 206 -22.97 -8.56 11.85
CA PHE A 206 -22.49 -9.94 11.89
C PHE A 206 -21.64 -10.31 13.12
N LEU A 207 -21.27 -9.33 13.94
CA LEU A 207 -20.60 -9.54 15.23
C LEU A 207 -21.58 -9.65 16.41
N ASP A 208 -22.83 -9.26 16.20
CA ASP A 208 -23.89 -9.39 17.20
C ASP A 208 -24.54 -10.77 17.11
N HIS A 209 -24.25 -11.62 18.09
CA HIS A 209 -24.84 -12.96 18.17
C HIS A 209 -26.36 -12.97 18.32
N ASN A 210 -26.97 -11.89 18.79
CA ASN A 210 -28.42 -11.77 18.86
C ASN A 210 -29.03 -11.43 17.49
N ASP A 211 -28.31 -10.68 16.65
CA ASP A 211 -28.76 -10.30 15.30
C ASP A 211 -28.61 -11.47 14.31
N VAL A 212 -27.48 -12.20 14.39
CA VAL A 212 -27.22 -13.31 13.45
C VAL A 212 -27.68 -14.69 13.94
N GLY A 213 -28.35 -14.78 15.09
CA GLY A 213 -28.95 -16.03 15.56
C GLY A 213 -28.00 -17.02 16.25
N GLY A 214 -26.87 -16.54 16.78
CA GLY A 214 -26.04 -17.32 17.71
C GLY A 214 -24.53 -17.09 17.57
N ARG A 215 -23.79 -17.45 18.63
CA ARG A 215 -22.32 -17.28 18.70
C ARG A 215 -21.57 -18.13 17.67
N GLY A 216 -22.14 -19.26 17.25
CA GLY A 216 -21.55 -20.10 16.20
C GLY A 216 -21.51 -19.41 14.83
N ILE A 217 -22.53 -18.61 14.50
CA ILE A 217 -22.59 -17.86 13.24
C ILE A 217 -21.59 -16.71 13.25
N VAL A 218 -21.48 -15.99 14.38
CA VAL A 218 -20.43 -14.97 14.57
C VAL A 218 -19.04 -15.56 14.39
N ALA A 219 -18.76 -16.72 15.00
CA ALA A 219 -17.50 -17.42 14.79
C ALA A 219 -17.28 -17.77 13.31
N GLY A 220 -18.33 -18.23 12.61
CA GLY A 220 -18.31 -18.45 11.16
C GLY A 220 -17.88 -17.22 10.37
N TYR A 221 -18.41 -16.03 10.67
CA TYR A 221 -17.97 -14.79 10.03
C TYR A 221 -16.51 -14.45 10.32
N ILE A 222 -16.06 -14.59 11.57
CA ILE A 222 -14.67 -14.32 11.97
C ILE A 222 -13.70 -15.23 11.22
N PHE A 223 -13.97 -16.55 11.20
CA PHE A 223 -13.14 -17.51 10.47
C PHE A 223 -13.24 -17.33 8.95
N GLY A 224 -14.42 -16.95 8.43
CA GLY A 224 -14.61 -16.61 7.02
C GLY A 224 -13.73 -15.44 6.59
N ILE A 225 -13.69 -14.36 7.37
CA ILE A 225 -12.81 -13.21 7.14
C ILE A 225 -11.33 -13.60 7.24
N LEU A 226 -10.97 -14.44 8.21
CA LEU A 226 -9.61 -14.98 8.35
C LEU A 226 -9.17 -15.77 7.11
N VAL A 227 -10.02 -16.66 6.60
CA VAL A 227 -9.71 -17.42 5.38
C VAL A 227 -9.65 -16.48 4.17
N ALA A 228 -10.56 -15.52 4.07
CA ALA A 228 -10.58 -14.55 2.98
C ALA A 228 -9.28 -13.74 2.92
N ILE A 229 -8.75 -13.24 4.05
CA ILE A 229 -7.50 -12.46 4.03
C ILE A 229 -6.30 -13.30 3.57
N ILE A 230 -6.26 -14.59 3.94
CA ILE A 230 -5.21 -15.52 3.51
C ILE A 230 -5.26 -15.73 1.99
N ILE A 231 -6.46 -15.98 1.45
CA ILE A 231 -6.65 -16.16 0.00
C ILE A 231 -6.25 -14.89 -0.75
N ILE A 232 -6.72 -13.73 -0.31
CA ILE A 232 -6.40 -12.44 -0.94
C ILE A 232 -4.89 -12.20 -0.92
N PHE A 233 -4.22 -12.44 0.20
CA PHE A 233 -2.76 -12.30 0.29
C PHE A 233 -2.04 -13.18 -0.73
N CYS A 234 -2.41 -14.46 -0.85
CA CYS A 234 -1.82 -15.38 -1.82
C CYS A 234 -2.05 -14.92 -3.28
N LEU A 235 -3.26 -14.45 -3.60
CA LEU A 235 -3.58 -13.93 -4.93
C LEU A 235 -2.75 -12.68 -5.26
N VAL A 236 -2.69 -11.72 -4.34
CA VAL A 236 -1.90 -10.49 -4.48
C VAL A 236 -0.42 -10.81 -4.64
N TRP A 237 0.11 -11.72 -3.83
CA TRP A 237 1.49 -12.19 -3.92
C TRP A 237 1.78 -12.77 -5.31
N CYS A 238 0.88 -13.63 -5.81
CA CYS A 238 1.00 -14.24 -7.13
C CYS A 238 0.96 -13.17 -8.24
N ILE A 239 0.01 -12.23 -8.18
CA ILE A 239 -0.11 -11.16 -9.18
C ILE A 239 1.15 -10.29 -9.22
N ILE A 240 1.69 -9.89 -8.07
CA ILE A 240 2.92 -9.08 -8.00
C ILE A 240 4.11 -9.89 -8.53
N TRP A 241 4.18 -11.19 -8.21
CA TRP A 241 5.23 -12.07 -8.71
C TRP A 241 5.17 -12.20 -10.24
N VAL A 242 3.99 -12.47 -10.80
CA VAL A 242 3.76 -12.55 -12.25
C VAL A 242 4.11 -11.21 -12.91
N ARG A 243 3.64 -10.09 -12.34
CA ARG A 243 3.94 -8.75 -12.86
C ARG A 243 5.44 -8.52 -12.94
N ARG A 244 6.18 -8.78 -11.86
CA ARG A 244 7.64 -8.61 -11.82
C ARG A 244 8.34 -9.52 -12.83
N TRP A 245 7.97 -10.80 -12.89
CA TRP A 245 8.52 -11.76 -13.86
C TRP A 245 8.27 -11.30 -15.30
N LEU A 246 7.05 -10.87 -15.62
CA LEU A 246 6.71 -10.39 -16.95
C LEU A 246 7.50 -9.12 -17.29
N THR A 247 7.46 -8.11 -16.42
CA THR A 247 8.05 -6.80 -16.73
C THR A 247 9.58 -6.85 -16.75
N GLU A 248 10.21 -7.50 -15.77
CA GLU A 248 11.67 -7.47 -15.63
C GLU A 248 12.34 -8.62 -16.38
N THR A 249 11.84 -9.86 -16.23
CA THR A 249 12.49 -11.02 -16.85
C THR A 249 12.12 -11.19 -18.33
N LYS A 250 10.87 -10.93 -18.72
CA LYS A 250 10.41 -11.17 -20.10
C LYS A 250 10.52 -9.94 -20.98
N LEU A 251 10.23 -8.75 -20.46
CA LEU A 251 10.23 -7.51 -21.25
C LEU A 251 11.49 -6.67 -21.07
N GLY A 252 12.39 -7.02 -20.14
CA GLY A 252 13.60 -6.23 -19.85
C GLY A 252 13.30 -4.82 -19.34
N MET A 253 12.09 -4.60 -18.80
CA MET A 253 11.65 -3.31 -18.25
C MET A 253 12.06 -3.22 -16.79
N ASP A 254 13.37 -3.21 -16.55
CA ASP A 254 13.93 -3.24 -15.20
C ASP A 254 13.56 -2.02 -14.38
N GLY A 255 13.15 -0.90 -14.98
CA GLY A 255 12.64 0.26 -14.26
C GLY A 255 12.92 1.58 -14.94
N LYS A 256 12.13 2.60 -14.62
CA LYS A 256 12.42 3.99 -14.92
C LYS A 256 13.00 4.63 -13.67
N PHE A 257 14.28 4.98 -13.75
CA PHE A 257 15.07 5.53 -12.65
C PHE A 257 15.16 7.05 -12.75
N ALA A 258 15.56 7.71 -11.67
CA ALA A 258 15.82 9.14 -11.69
C ALA A 258 17.10 9.41 -12.49
N SER A 259 17.05 10.34 -13.45
CA SER A 259 18.26 10.82 -14.12
C SER A 259 19.12 11.57 -13.08
N GLN A 260 20.32 11.07 -12.80
CA GLN A 260 21.25 11.84 -11.99
C GLN A 260 21.83 12.98 -12.85
N PRO A 261 22.03 14.20 -12.30
CA PRO A 261 22.85 15.19 -12.96
C PRO A 261 24.20 14.54 -13.26
N ALA A 262 24.68 14.65 -14.51
CA ALA A 262 26.02 14.21 -14.84
C ALA A 262 26.98 14.87 -13.86
N ASP A 263 27.75 14.07 -13.14
CA ASP A 263 28.78 14.58 -12.23
C ASP A 263 29.72 15.41 -13.11
N THR A 264 29.82 16.71 -12.85
CA THR A 264 30.65 17.62 -13.66
C THR A 264 32.13 17.20 -13.62
N ASN A 265 32.50 16.35 -12.67
CA ASN A 265 33.81 15.71 -12.56
C ASN A 265 34.10 14.70 -13.69
N ASP A 266 33.09 14.03 -14.25
CA ASP A 266 33.27 13.11 -15.37
C ASP A 266 33.55 13.86 -16.69
N VAL A 267 33.06 15.10 -16.80
CA VAL A 267 33.30 15.97 -17.96
C VAL A 267 34.73 16.54 -17.94
N GLU A 268 35.29 16.83 -16.76
CA GLU A 268 36.68 17.27 -16.62
C GLU A 268 37.70 16.15 -16.85
N LEU A 269 37.38 14.90 -16.46
CA LEU A 269 38.23 13.73 -16.80
C LEU A 269 38.24 13.44 -18.30
N ALA A 270 37.11 13.66 -19.00
CA ALA A 270 37.02 13.50 -20.45
C ALA A 270 37.72 14.62 -21.24
N SER A 271 37.82 15.83 -20.68
CA SER A 271 38.52 16.97 -21.29
C SER A 271 40.02 16.98 -20.98
N GLY A 272 40.43 16.50 -19.80
CA GLY A 272 41.84 16.37 -19.40
C GLY A 272 42.62 15.29 -20.17
N ASN A 273 41.93 14.28 -20.71
CA ASN A 273 42.58 13.19 -21.44
C ASN A 273 42.90 13.49 -22.92
N LYS A 274 42.43 14.62 -23.47
CA LYS A 274 42.70 15.00 -24.87
C LYS A 274 44.12 15.51 -25.12
N TYR A 275 44.92 15.74 -24.07
CA TYR A 275 46.30 16.22 -24.19
C TYR A 275 47.37 15.15 -23.86
N ALA A 276 46.98 13.92 -23.51
CA ALA A 276 47.90 12.90 -22.98
C ALA A 276 48.11 11.66 -23.85
N THR A 277 47.71 11.66 -25.13
CA THR A 277 47.96 10.49 -26.02
C THR A 277 48.66 10.90 -27.31
N GLY A 278 49.93 11.29 -27.16
CA GLY A 278 50.92 11.13 -28.21
C GLY A 278 51.40 9.68 -28.24
N ASN A 279 51.21 9.02 -29.38
CA ASN A 279 51.88 7.79 -29.84
C ASN A 279 51.98 6.60 -28.88
N ARG A 280 51.17 5.57 -29.16
CA ARG A 280 51.69 4.20 -29.34
C ARG A 280 50.68 3.32 -30.08
N HIS A 281 51.01 3.00 -31.32
CA HIS A 281 50.58 1.78 -31.98
C HIS A 281 51.19 0.59 -31.23
N GLU A 282 50.40 -0.44 -30.93
CA GLU A 282 50.62 -1.83 -31.38
C GLU A 282 49.53 -2.78 -30.86
N ALA A 283 49.33 -3.82 -31.66
CA ALA A 283 48.21 -4.74 -31.69
C ALA A 283 48.39 -5.97 -30.79
N GLN A 284 47.35 -6.84 -30.81
CA GLN A 284 47.29 -8.23 -30.29
C GLN A 284 47.17 -8.36 -28.76
N GLU A 285 46.35 -9.25 -28.18
CA GLU A 285 45.79 -10.51 -28.66
C GLU A 285 44.59 -10.97 -27.78
N ARG A 286 43.66 -11.73 -28.37
CA ARG A 286 42.57 -12.45 -27.68
C ARG A 286 43.11 -13.73 -27.02
N VAL A 287 42.72 -14.02 -25.79
CA VAL A 287 42.68 -15.40 -25.24
C VAL A 287 41.49 -15.55 -24.29
N TYR A 288 40.74 -16.64 -24.52
CA TYR A 288 39.56 -17.26 -23.87
C TYR A 288 39.06 -16.74 -22.53
#